data_AF-A0A662CQD9-F1
#
_entry.id   AF-A0A662CQD9-F1
#
_cell.length_a   1.000
_cell.length_b   1.000
_cell.length_c   1.000
_cell.angle_alpha   90.00
_cell.angle_beta   90.00
_cell.angle_gamma   90.00
#
_symmetry.space_group_name_H-M   'P 1'
#
loop_
_entity.id
_entity.type
_entity.pdbx_description
1 polymer ?
#
loop_
_entity_poly.entity_id
_entity_poly.type
_entity_poly.pdbx_seq_one_letter_code
_entity_poly.pdbx_strand_id
1 'polypeptide(L)' 'MQGFAQEGDSVYLFSYFINNGEDGLHLAYSEDGLSWKALNENASYLKPEVGKDKLMRDPCIIQTPDG' A
#
# COMPACT_ATOMS: atom_id res chain seq x y z
N MET A 1 -13.51 -17.87 15.36
CA MET A 1 -12.76 -16.60 15.43
C MET A 1 -13.34 -15.68 14.38
N GLN A 2 -14.13 -14.69 14.79
CA GLN A 2 -14.63 -13.63 13.91
C GLN A 2 -13.63 -12.47 14.02
N GLY A 3 -13.02 -12.10 12.90
CA GLY A 3 -12.24 -10.87 12.82
C GLY A 3 -13.22 -9.70 12.83
N PHE A 4 -13.17 -8.87 13.86
CA PHE A 4 -13.94 -7.63 13.93
C PHE A 4 -13.26 -6.58 13.05
N ALA A 5 -13.57 -6.57 11.76
CA ALA A 5 -13.62 -5.30 11.02
C ALA A 5 -15.00 -4.70 11.32
N GLN A 6 -15.01 -3.52 11.90
CA GLN A 6 -16.23 -2.81 12.31
C GLN A 6 -17.14 -2.58 11.09
N GLU A 7 -18.43 -2.83 11.24
CA GLU A 7 -19.50 -2.64 10.24
C GLU A 7 -19.61 -1.14 9.86
N GLY A 8 -18.73 -0.70 8.98
CA GLY A 8 -18.67 0.59 8.31
C GLY A 8 -17.81 0.39 7.05
N ASP A 9 -18.01 1.24 6.04
CA ASP A 9 -17.34 1.20 4.72
C ASP A 9 -15.80 1.21 4.85
N SER A 10 -15.23 0.07 5.20
CA SER A 10 -13.81 -0.15 5.46
C SER A 10 -13.25 -1.09 4.41
N VAL A 11 -12.03 -0.79 3.97
CA VAL A 11 -11.34 -1.53 2.91
C VAL A 11 -10.00 -2.04 3.44
N TYR A 12 -9.52 -3.13 2.86
CA TYR A 12 -8.14 -3.54 3.01
C TYR A 12 -7.25 -2.61 2.17
N LEU A 13 -6.15 -2.15 2.74
CA LEU A 13 -5.15 -1.33 2.05
C LEU A 13 -3.82 -2.09 2.01
N PHE A 14 -3.20 -2.15 0.84
CA PHE A 14 -1.95 -2.84 0.60
C PHE A 14 -0.88 -1.88 0.09
N SER A 15 0.27 -1.87 0.77
CA SER A 15 1.48 -1.17 0.34
C SER A 15 2.41 -2.12 -0.38
N TYR A 16 2.85 -1.76 -1.58
CA TYR A 16 3.73 -2.59 -2.39
C TYR A 16 4.69 -1.77 -3.25
N PHE A 17 5.63 -2.46 -3.87
CA PHE A 17 6.51 -1.94 -4.91
C PHE A 17 6.34 -2.79 -6.18
N ILE A 18 6.67 -2.22 -7.33
CA ILE A 18 6.62 -2.93 -8.62
C ILE A 18 8.04 -3.28 -9.05
N ASN A 19 8.22 -4.45 -9.68
CA ASN A 19 9.51 -4.94 -10.18
C ASN A 19 10.59 -4.96 -9.10
N ASN A 20 11.64 -4.14 -9.24
CA ASN A 20 12.73 -4.05 -8.27
C ASN A 20 12.56 -2.86 -7.30
N GLY A 21 11.47 -2.10 -7.44
CA GLY A 21 11.11 -0.97 -6.60
C GLY A 21 11.75 0.35 -7.02
N GLU A 22 12.09 0.49 -8.31
CA GLU A 22 12.70 1.70 -8.87
C GLU A 22 11.76 2.92 -8.81
N ASP A 23 10.45 2.70 -8.91
CA ASP A 23 9.47 3.78 -8.93
C ASP A 23 8.88 4.11 -7.55
N GLY A 24 8.96 3.19 -6.59
CA GLY A 24 8.71 3.45 -5.18
C GLY A 24 7.41 2.88 -4.64
N LEU A 25 6.72 3.66 -3.79
CA LEU A 25 5.54 3.22 -3.06
C LEU A 25 4.30 3.21 -3.96
N HIS A 26 3.64 2.07 -4.04
CA HIS A 26 2.29 1.94 -4.61
C HIS A 26 1.29 1.50 -3.55
N LEU A 27 0.03 1.85 -3.78
CA LEU A 27 -1.08 1.46 -2.92
C LEU A 27 -2.20 0.84 -3.74
N ALA A 28 -2.81 -0.20 -3.19
CA ALA A 28 -4.01 -0.83 -3.74
C ALA A 28 -5.02 -1.07 -2.62
N TYR A 29 -6.30 -1.01 -2.94
CA TYR A 29 -7.37 -1.32 -2.00
C TYR A 29 -8.19 -2.52 -2.45
N SER A 30 -8.86 -3.14 -1.49
CA SER A 30 -9.78 -4.25 -1.72
C SER A 30 -10.92 -4.22 -0.71
N GLU A 31 -12.13 -4.54 -1.15
CA GLU A 31 -13.30 -4.70 -0.28
C GLU A 31 -13.42 -6.13 0.26
N ASP A 32 -12.86 -7.12 -0.45
CA ASP A 32 -12.98 -8.56 -0.15
C ASP A 32 -11.64 -9.20 0.26
N GLY A 33 -10.52 -8.48 0.14
CA GLY A 33 -9.16 -8.97 0.35
C GLY A 33 -8.62 -9.88 -0.77
N LEU A 34 -9.41 -10.11 -1.83
CA LEU A 34 -9.08 -11.01 -2.94
C LEU A 34 -8.89 -10.24 -4.24
N SER A 35 -9.76 -9.27 -4.50
CA SER A 35 -9.81 -8.44 -5.68
C SER A 35 -9.20 -7.07 -5.35
N TRP A 36 -8.06 -6.76 -5.96
CA TRP A 36 -7.29 -5.56 -5.64
C TRP A 36 -7.35 -4.54 -6.77
N LYS A 37 -7.64 -3.29 -6.42
CA LYS A 37 -7.61 -2.16 -7.34
C LYS A 37 -6.50 -1.19 -6.95
N ALA A 38 -5.59 -0.95 -7.88
CA ALA A 38 -4.54 0.04 -7.71
C ALA A 38 -5.12 1.45 -7.55
N LEU A 39 -4.54 2.23 -6.64
CA LEU A 39 -4.86 3.63 -6.44
C LEU A 39 -3.97 4.51 -7.33
N ASN A 40 -4.33 5.79 -7.49
CA ASN A 40 -3.55 6.78 -8.23
C ASN A 40 -3.16 6.33 -9.66
N GLU A 41 -4.08 5.70 -10.38
CA GLU A 41 -3.82 5.16 -11.73
C GLU A 41 -2.60 4.21 -11.78
N ASN A 42 -2.33 3.52 -10.67
CA ASN A 42 -1.15 2.67 -10.47
C ASN A 42 0.19 3.41 -10.61
N ALA A 43 0.20 4.72 -10.32
CA ALA A 43 1.40 5.54 -10.23
C ALA A 43 1.91 5.62 -8.78
N SER A 44 3.23 5.67 -8.64
CA SER A 44 3.90 5.76 -7.34
C SER A 44 3.56 7.03 -6.56
N TYR A 45 3.32 6.86 -5.27
CA TYR A 45 3.07 7.92 -4.29
C TYR A 45 4.35 8.54 -3.72
N LEU A 46 5.42 7.74 -3.60
CA LEU A 46 6.68 8.16 -3.02
C LEU A 46 7.83 7.53 -3.78
N LYS A 47 8.61 8.36 -4.47
CA LYS A 47 9.80 7.92 -5.19
C LYS A 47 10.99 7.80 -4.23
N PRO A 48 11.82 6.77 -4.36
CA PRO A 48 13.04 6.63 -3.56
C PRO A 48 14.08 7.67 -4.00
N GLU A 49 14.51 8.53 -3.08
CA GLU A 49 15.53 9.56 -3.34
C GLU A 49 16.88 9.27 -2.67
N VAL A 50 16.89 8.36 -1.69
CA VAL A 50 18.03 8.06 -0.82
C VAL A 50 18.70 6.73 -1.23
N GLY A 51 20.01 6.64 -1.02
CA GLY A 51 20.83 5.48 -1.38
C GLY A 51 21.41 5.60 -2.79
N LYS A 52 22.42 4.77 -3.10
CA LYS A 52 23.07 4.76 -4.42
C LYS A 52 22.11 4.25 -5.50
N ASP A 53 21.40 3.17 -5.18
CA ASP A 53 20.53 2.47 -6.13
C ASP A 53 19.11 3.01 -6.16
N LYS A 54 18.70 3.80 -5.16
CA LYS A 54 17.37 4.44 -5.06
C LYS A 54 16.23 3.45 -5.32
N LEU A 55 16.11 2.44 -4.46
CA LEU A 55 15.07 1.41 -4.52
C LEU A 55 14.22 1.43 -3.25
N MET A 56 12.92 1.16 -3.40
CA MET A 56 12.03 0.85 -2.27
C MET A 56 11.79 -0.65 -2.19
N ARG A 57 12.02 -1.24 -1.01
CA ARG A 57 11.80 -2.67 -0.76
C ARG A 57 10.89 -2.86 0.43
N ASP A 58 9.84 -3.67 0.22
CA ASP A 58 8.90 -4.11 1.25
C ASP A 58 8.28 -2.97 2.07
N PRO A 59 7.57 -2.02 1.44
CA PRO A 59 6.93 -0.94 2.17
C PRO A 59 5.85 -1.48 3.11
N CYS A 60 5.76 -0.90 4.29
CA CYS A 60 4.70 -1.16 5.26
C CYS A 60 3.96 0.13 5.60
N ILE A 61 2.67 0.00 5.94
CA ILE A 61 1.81 1.08 6.41
C ILE A 61 1.20 0.67 7.74
N ILE A 62 1.15 1.61 8.68
CA ILE A 62 0.62 1.41 10.03
C ILE A 62 -0.28 2.60 10.34
N GLN A 63 -1.53 2.33 10.70
CA GLN A 63 -2.43 3.37 11.16
C GLN A 63 -2.04 3.78 12.58
N THR A 64 -1.82 5.06 12.79
CA THR A 64 -1.53 5.62 14.11
C THR A 64 -2.81 6.13 14.77
N PRO A 65 -2.81 6.41 16.09
CA PRO A 65 -3.98 7.00 16.76
C PRO A 65 -4.46 8.32 16.16
N ASP A 66 -3.58 9.05 15.46
CA ASP A 66 -3.88 10.35 14.85
C ASP A 66 -4.49 10.24 13.45
N GLY A 67 -4.67 9.01 12.95
CA GLY A 67 -5.00 8.72 11.55
C GLY A 67 -3.77 8.62 10.68
#